data_AF-A0A0C2DM24-F1
#
_entry.id   AF-A0A0C2DM24-F1
#
_cell.length_a   1.000
_cell.length_b   1.000
_cell.length_c   1.000
_cell.angle_alpha   90.00
_cell.angle_beta   90.00
_cell.angle_gamma   90.00
#
_symmetry.space_group_name_H-M   'P 1'
#
loop_
_entity.id
_entity.type
_entity.pdbx_description
1 polymer ?
#
loop_
_entity_poly.entity_id
_entity_poly.type
_entity_poly.pdbx_seq_one_letter_code
_entity_poly.pdbx_strand_id
1 'polypeptide(L)'
;MAISGLQYSGFLVNYLDIAPPFSGTVLGIGNTISCLAGIVSPMVTSALTPHSSQKEWQSVLWVTAGILGVGSLVFSFFASGKVQDWAKHKGDEAKA
;
A
#
# COMPACT_ATOMS: atom_id res chain seq x y z
N MET A 1 1.22 -0.28 17.41
CA MET A 1 -0.15 0.26 17.40
C MET A 1 -0.21 1.71 16.91
N ALA A 2 0.63 2.63 17.41
CA ALA A 2 0.62 4.03 16.91
C ALA A 2 1.00 4.18 15.42
N ILE A 3 2.05 3.49 14.96
CA ILE A 3 2.53 3.57 13.56
C ILE A 3 1.49 3.03 12.57
N SER A 4 0.82 1.93 12.93
CA SER A 4 -0.24 1.34 12.12
C SER A 4 -1.44 2.29 11.93
N GLY A 5 -1.74 3.12 12.94
CA GLY A 5 -2.80 4.13 12.85
C GLY A 5 -2.46 5.25 11.87
N LEU A 6 -1.22 5.74 11.87
CA LEU A 6 -0.73 6.74 10.90
C LEU A 6 -0.77 6.21 9.47
N GLN A 7 -0.42 4.94 9.28
CA GLN A 7 -0.49 4.28 7.99
C GLN A 7 -1.94 4.20 7.49
N TYR A 8 -2.86 3.73 8.34
CA TYR A 8 -4.28 3.60 8.00
C TYR A 8 -4.94 4.94 7.68
N SER A 9 -4.65 6.00 8.45
CA SER A 9 -5.18 7.34 8.16
C SER A 9 -4.65 7.92 6.86
N GLY A 10 -3.40 7.59 6.48
CA GLY A 10 -2.81 8.09 5.24
C GLY A 10 -3.42 7.47 3.99
N PHE A 11 -3.43 6.13 3.89
CA PHE A 11 -3.87 5.48 2.65
C PHE A 11 -5.39 5.50 2.47
N LEU A 12 -6.18 5.38 3.54
CA LEU A 12 -7.65 5.35 3.42
C LEU A 12 -8.20 6.70 2.97
N VAL A 13 -7.68 7.80 3.53
CA VAL A 13 -8.09 9.15 3.14
C VAL A 13 -7.63 9.43 1.72
N ASN A 14 -6.42 9.00 1.33
CA ASN A 14 -5.93 9.12 -0.04
C ASN A 14 -6.83 8.40 -1.08
N TYR A 15 -7.43 7.25 -0.75
CA TYR A 15 -8.39 6.59 -1.65
C TYR A 15 -9.69 7.38 -1.83
N LEU A 16 -10.17 8.04 -0.76
CA LEU A 16 -11.36 8.88 -0.79
C LEU A 16 -11.10 10.20 -1.53
N ASP A 17 -9.92 10.80 -1.35
CA ASP A 17 -9.51 12.05 -2.00
C ASP A 17 -9.25 11.88 -3.50
N ILE A 18 -8.72 10.74 -3.92
CA ILE A 18 -8.41 10.45 -5.34
C ILE A 18 -9.66 10.17 -6.16
N ALA A 19 -10.62 9.40 -5.61
CA ALA A 19 -11.81 8.98 -6.34
C ALA A 19 -13.00 8.72 -5.40
N PRO A 20 -13.71 9.76 -4.95
CA PRO A 20 -14.86 9.64 -4.05
C PRO A 20 -15.91 8.61 -4.51
N PRO A 21 -16.36 8.59 -5.79
CA PRO A 21 -17.38 7.65 -6.25
C PRO A 21 -16.87 6.22 -6.49
N PHE A 22 -15.56 6.02 -6.69
CA PHE A 22 -14.95 4.71 -6.96
C PHE A 22 -14.12 4.16 -5.78
N SER A 23 -14.14 4.85 -4.65
CA SER A 23 -13.35 4.56 -3.46
C SER A 23 -13.50 3.12 -2.97
N GLY A 24 -14.73 2.57 -3.00
CA GLY A 24 -14.99 1.17 -2.63
C GLY A 24 -14.31 0.15 -3.55
N THR A 25 -14.32 0.39 -4.86
CA THR A 25 -13.66 -0.51 -5.83
C THR A 25 -12.14 -0.44 -5.72
N VAL A 26 -11.58 0.76 -5.60
CA VAL A 26 -10.13 0.96 -5.45
C VAL A 26 -9.63 0.35 -4.13
N LEU A 27 -10.39 0.54 -3.04
CA LEU A 27 -10.09 -0.09 -1.75
C LEU A 27 -10.14 -1.62 -1.84
N GLY A 28 -11.15 -2.18 -2.53
CA GLY A 28 -11.28 -3.62 -2.73
C GLY A 28 -10.12 -4.22 -3.51
N ILE A 29 -9.66 -3.55 -4.58
CA ILE A 29 -8.48 -3.96 -5.35
C ILE A 29 -7.23 -3.91 -4.46
N GLY A 30 -7.03 -2.83 -3.72
CA GLY A 30 -5.90 -2.69 -2.79
C GLY A 30 -5.88 -3.78 -1.70
N ASN A 31 -7.04 -4.15 -1.17
CA ASN A 31 -7.17 -5.24 -0.21
C ASN A 31 -6.84 -6.60 -0.84
N THR A 32 -7.29 -6.85 -2.07
CA THR A 32 -7.01 -8.09 -2.79
C THR A 32 -5.51 -8.28 -3.02
N ILE A 33 -4.82 -7.23 -3.45
CA ILE A 33 -3.35 -7.23 -3.61
C ILE A 33 -2.67 -7.48 -2.26
N SER A 34 -3.18 -6.87 -1.17
CA SER A 34 -2.63 -7.06 0.18
C SER A 34 -2.81 -8.50 0.67
N CYS A 35 -3.96 -9.14 0.40
CA CYS A 35 -4.19 -10.55 0.69
C CYS A 35 -3.24 -11.46 -0.11
N LEU A 36 -3.05 -11.19 -1.40
CA LEU A 36 -2.09 -11.94 -2.23
C LEU A 36 -0.67 -11.80 -1.69
N ALA A 37 -0.25 -10.59 -1.33
CA ALA A 37 1.05 -10.36 -0.69
C ALA A 37 1.16 -11.11 0.65
N GLY A 38 0.08 -11.16 1.43
CA GLY A 38 0.01 -11.92 2.67
C GLY A 38 0.14 -13.43 2.47
N ILE A 39 -0.36 -13.98 1.37
CA ILE A 39 -0.19 -15.39 0.99
C ILE A 39 1.25 -15.67 0.55
N VAL A 40 1.86 -14.76 -0.23
CA VAL A 40 3.21 -14.92 -0.77
C VAL A 40 4.31 -14.73 0.28
N SER A 41 4.09 -13.85 1.25
CA SER A 41 5.04 -13.53 2.33
C SER A 41 5.60 -14.77 3.08
N PRO A 42 4.77 -15.69 3.61
CA PRO A 42 5.28 -16.89 4.29
C PRO A 42 5.95 -17.88 3.34
N MET A 43 5.57 -17.94 2.06
CA MET A 43 6.24 -18.81 1.08
C MET A 43 7.68 -18.34 0.83
N VAL A 44 7.87 -17.03 0.66
CA VAL A 44 9.19 -16.42 0.47
C VAL A 44 10.03 -16.55 1.74
N THR A 45 9.44 -16.28 2.90
CA THR A 45 10.12 -16.42 4.20
C THR A 45 10.53 -17.88 4.46
N SER A 46 9.68 -18.84 4.12
CA SER A 46 9.98 -20.26 4.26
C SER A 46 11.14 -20.70 3.36
N ALA A 47 11.25 -20.14 2.15
CA ALA A 47 12.36 -20.43 1.24
C ALA A 47 13.69 -19.80 1.69
N LEU A 48 13.64 -18.63 2.34
CA LEU A 48 14.81 -17.91 2.83
C LEU A 48 15.35 -18.43 4.16
N THR A 49 14.55 -19.20 4.92
CA THR A 49 14.89 -19.64 6.28
C THR A 49 14.87 -21.17 6.45
N PRO A 50 15.57 -21.96 5.60
CA PRO A 50 15.51 -23.42 5.64
C PRO A 50 16.11 -24.01 6.92
N HIS A 51 17.05 -23.32 7.58
CA HIS A 51 17.73 -23.80 8.78
C HIS A 51 17.40 -22.98 10.04
N SER A 52 16.50 -21.99 9.93
CA SER A 52 16.12 -21.08 11.02
C SER A 52 17.32 -20.42 11.71
N SER A 53 18.39 -20.15 10.95
CA SER A 53 19.59 -19.51 11.50
C SER A 53 19.41 -18.00 11.66
N GLN A 54 20.11 -17.39 12.62
CA GLN A 54 20.06 -15.95 12.87
C GLN A 54 20.44 -15.12 11.63
N LYS A 55 21.38 -15.61 10.81
CA LYS A 55 21.77 -14.95 9.54
C LYS A 55 20.66 -14.97 8.49
N GLU A 56 19.89 -16.05 8.42
CA GLU A 56 18.77 -16.18 7.47
C GLU A 56 17.65 -15.18 7.83
N TRP A 57 17.32 -15.09 9.12
CA TRP A 57 16.36 -14.11 9.63
C TRP A 57 16.81 -12.66 9.41
N GLN A 58 18.10 -12.36 9.55
CA GLN A 58 18.63 -11.04 9.22
C GLN A 58 18.43 -10.71 7.73
N SER A 59 18.66 -11.66 6.83
CA SER A 59 18.38 -11.47 5.39
C SER A 59 16.90 -11.21 5.12
N VAL A 60 15.99 -11.96 5.77
CA VAL A 60 14.53 -11.73 5.66
C VAL A 60 14.15 -10.31 6.11
N LEU A 61 14.72 -9.84 7.22
CA LEU A 61 14.47 -8.49 7.73
C LEU A 61 14.98 -7.41 6.78
N TRP A 62 16.17 -7.60 6.18
CA TRP A 62 16.70 -6.66 5.17
C TRP A 62 15.83 -6.61 3.90
N VAL A 63 15.36 -7.78 3.42
CA VAL A 63 14.43 -7.84 2.28
C VAL A 63 13.12 -7.13 2.61
N THR A 64 12.56 -7.38 3.80
CA THR A 64 11.33 -6.73 4.26
C THR A 64 11.50 -5.21 4.36
N ALA A 65 12.61 -4.75 4.94
CA ALA A 65 12.95 -3.33 5.03
C ALA A 65 13.09 -2.69 3.64
N GLY A 66 13.69 -3.40 2.68
CA GLY A 66 13.79 -2.96 1.28
C GLY A 66 12.42 -2.79 0.62
N ILE A 67 11.52 -3.78 0.76
CA ILE A 67 10.16 -3.72 0.21
C ILE A 67 9.38 -2.54 0.80
N LEU A 68 9.43 -2.37 2.12
CA LEU A 68 8.77 -1.27 2.81
C LEU A 68 9.36 0.09 2.41
N GLY A 69 10.68 0.18 2.28
CA GLY A 69 11.37 1.39 1.84
C GLY A 69 10.99 1.79 0.41
N VAL A 70 11.02 0.84 -0.53
CA VAL A 70 10.59 1.08 -1.92
C VAL A 70 9.11 1.46 -1.98
N GLY A 71 8.25 0.77 -1.24
CA GLY A 71 6.83 1.12 -1.15
C GLY A 71 6.60 2.53 -0.61
N SER A 72 7.36 2.92 0.42
CA SER A 72 7.31 4.28 0.98
C SER A 72 7.80 5.34 -0.01
N LEU A 73 8.86 5.06 -0.78
CA LEU A 73 9.35 5.96 -1.82
C LEU A 73 8.34 6.12 -2.95
N VAL A 74 7.80 5.01 -3.47
CA VAL A 74 6.76 5.05 -4.51
C VAL A 74 5.55 5.84 -4.03
N PHE A 75 5.09 5.60 -2.81
CA PHE A 75 4.00 6.38 -2.22
C PHE A 75 4.38 7.87 -2.11
N SER A 76 5.59 8.20 -1.67
CA SER A 76 6.02 9.59 -1.50
C SER A 76 6.12 10.36 -2.83
N PHE A 77 6.46 9.70 -3.94
CA PHE A 77 6.58 10.33 -5.25
C PHE A 77 5.26 10.36 -6.04
N PHE A 78 4.42 9.33 -5.91
CA PHE A 78 3.23 9.16 -6.75
C PHE A 78 1.91 9.46 -6.01
N ALA A 79 1.90 9.56 -4.68
CA ALA A 79 0.68 9.95 -3.97
C ALA A 79 0.30 11.38 -4.33
N SER A 80 -0.99 11.59 -4.58
CA SER A 80 -1.57 12.88 -4.91
C SER A 80 -2.90 13.02 -4.19
N GLY A 81 -3.07 14.11 -3.44
CA GLY A 81 -4.31 14.41 -2.72
C GLY A 81 -5.38 15.11 -3.57
N LYS A 82 -5.27 15.07 -4.90
CA LYS A 82 -6.26 15.65 -5.81
C LYS A 82 -7.09 14.55 -6.46
N VAL A 83 -8.38 14.82 -6.62
CA VAL A 83 -9.29 13.97 -7.41
C VAL A 83 -8.69 13.79 -8.80
N GLN A 84 -8.45 12.53 -9.17
CA GLN A 84 -7.87 12.18 -10.46
C GLN A 84 -8.86 12.48 -11.59
N ASP A 85 -8.35 12.89 -12.76
CA ASP A 85 -9.20 13.39 -13.86
C ASP A 85 -10.20 12.35 -14.39
N TRP A 86 -9.88 11.05 -14.27
CA TRP A 86 -10.79 9.95 -14.62
C TRP A 86 -11.97 9.77 -13.64
N ALA A 87 -11.84 10.33 -12.43
CA ALA A 87 -12.86 10.25 -11.37
C ALA A 87 -13.67 11.56 -11.23
N LYS A 88 -13.31 12.64 -11.94
CA LYS A 88 -14.06 13.90 -11.94
C LYS A 88 -15.40 13.73 -12.67
N HIS A 89 -16.50 14.14 -12.03
CA HIS A 89 -17.79 14.20 -12.70
C HIS A 89 -17.89 15.50 -13.51
N LYS A 90 -18.54 15.47 -14.68
CA LYS A 90 -18.65 16.58 -15.65
C LYS A 90 -19.28 17.89 -15.10
N GLY A 91 -19.66 17.94 -13.82
CA GLY A 91 -20.26 19.08 -13.13
C GLY A 91 -19.35 19.82 -12.14
N ASP A 92 -18.14 19.33 -11.87
CA ASP A 92 -17.21 19.95 -10.89
C ASP A 92 -16.34 21.08 -11.47
N GLU A 93 -16.35 21.29 -12.80
CA GLU A 93 -15.70 22.45 -13.44
C GLU A 93 -16.40 23.78 -13.13
N ALA A 94 -17.65 23.76 -12.64
CA ALA A 94 -18.44 24.96 -12.39
C ALA A 94 -18.23 25.58 -10.98
N LYS A 95 -17.35 25.01 -10.15
CA LYS A 95 -17.07 25.51 -8.78
C LYS A 95 -15.57 25.61 -8.47
N ALA A 96 -14.75 25.91 -9.47
CA ALA A 96 -13.38 26.40 -9.27
C ALA A 96 -13.35 27.93 -9.42
#